data_AF-A0A353GJ46-F1
#
_entry.id   AF-A0A353GJ46-F1
#
_cell.length_a   1.000
_cell.length_b   1.000
_cell.length_c   1.000
_cell.angle_alpha   90.00
_cell.angle_beta   90.00
_cell.angle_gamma   90.00
#
_symmetry.space_group_name_H-M   'P 1'
#
loop_
_entity.id
_entity.type
_entity.pdbx_description
1 polymer ?
#
loop_
_entity_poly.entity_id
_entity_poly.type
_entity_poly.pdbx_seq_one_letter_code
_entity_poly.pdbx_strand_id
1 'polypeptide(L)'
;MKKIACLCCLIGTLGMGAFAQVGQKMEAMEAVITPSTRTLVLPERVELADLARISDPGTNAGSKNYLTELIKLRDKDGRDNALIHYEVSGWALSDNALFGKDGLDDKSQDVMKNTMAQGWNAESSRLLPFLEMYQSTFAEVRRGAALDYAKNIGCERGMQTPTPDYLVMQIVAKMLCVEGRYFESQGLYAKALDNYLTVLTLGRDLGGADQMIIGNFISIAVQNLTMKPLSDLLAGGHLARPDLERALSRLKQLQKTGGTTGDIIQGEAKYCKSTYLNLAQKVKQAQETAAKDGKNLNELLKQATKESLGYELPLSPAEVKNLDKVVDQVEENMKMIAQAADKPFYERDFEKEIFEMQQKMKGQHPMSAIALPNFHECEVRHLIKTSKMLAAQLQAALELARLEKGRYPEKLGELAPKYFDVLPIDPFSGNGFLYTVTADGKSYSLTSTGPDKTFGPAGVSYDATNGSCSAGDVLFGKR
;
A
#
# COMPACT_ATOMS: atom_id res chain seq x y z
N MET A 1 11.95 32.35 -2.26
CA MET A 1 10.79 31.46 -2.44
C MET A 1 10.93 30.38 -3.53
N LYS A 2 11.98 30.31 -4.37
CA LYS A 2 12.12 29.28 -5.44
C LYS A 2 13.28 28.27 -5.28
N LYS A 3 13.97 28.17 -4.13
CA LYS A 3 15.20 27.35 -3.97
C LYS A 3 15.15 26.22 -2.92
N ILE A 4 14.00 25.95 -2.28
CA ILE A 4 13.85 24.87 -1.26
C ILE A 4 12.89 23.76 -1.75
N ALA A 5 12.43 23.82 -3.01
CA ALA A 5 11.43 22.91 -3.55
C ALA A 5 11.96 21.52 -4.00
N CYS A 6 13.21 21.12 -3.71
CA CYS A 6 13.72 19.87 -4.31
C CYS A 6 14.84 19.20 -3.50
N LEU A 7 14.52 18.69 -2.31
CA LEU A 7 15.31 17.64 -1.67
C LEU A 7 14.44 16.46 -1.22
N CYS A 8 13.22 16.71 -0.73
CA CYS A 8 12.22 15.67 -0.47
C CYS A 8 11.76 14.96 -1.77
N CYS A 9 11.75 15.66 -2.91
CA CYS A 9 11.52 15.03 -4.22
C CYS A 9 12.66 14.10 -4.65
N LEU A 10 13.90 14.28 -4.16
CA LEU A 10 15.04 13.44 -4.54
C LEU A 10 14.98 12.05 -3.89
N ILE A 11 14.54 11.98 -2.62
CA ILE A 11 14.34 10.71 -1.92
C ILE A 11 13.08 9.99 -2.47
N GLY A 12 12.04 10.74 -2.85
CA GLY A 12 10.87 10.20 -3.56
C GLY A 12 11.16 9.73 -5.00
N THR A 13 12.14 10.32 -5.70
CA THR A 13 12.55 9.89 -7.05
C THR A 13 13.54 8.74 -7.05
N LEU A 14 14.35 8.57 -5.99
CA LEU A 14 15.25 7.40 -5.87
C LEU A 14 14.49 6.08 -5.66
N GLY A 15 13.25 6.11 -5.15
CA GLY A 15 12.39 4.93 -5.04
C GLY A 15 11.53 4.63 -6.28
N MET A 16 11.34 5.59 -7.20
CA MET A 16 10.45 5.42 -8.36
C MET A 16 11.14 5.58 -9.73
N GLY A 17 12.37 6.07 -9.79
CA GLY A 17 13.06 6.42 -11.04
C GLY A 17 14.02 5.36 -11.61
N ALA A 18 14.28 4.25 -10.91
CA ALA A 18 15.30 3.29 -11.33
C ALA A 18 14.85 2.24 -12.36
N PHE A 19 13.61 2.28 -12.85
CA PHE A 19 13.05 1.23 -13.75
C PHE A 19 12.78 1.67 -15.19
N ALA A 20 13.15 2.88 -15.58
CA ALA A 20 12.99 3.34 -16.97
C ALA A 20 14.32 3.26 -17.74
N GLN A 21 14.34 2.44 -18.80
CA GLN A 21 15.36 2.29 -19.85
C GLN A 21 16.44 1.20 -19.66
N VAL A 22 16.05 -0.05 -19.96
CA VAL A 22 16.92 -0.97 -20.70
C VAL A 22 16.10 -1.59 -21.84
N GLY A 23 16.17 -0.97 -23.02
CA GLY A 23 15.59 -1.53 -24.24
C GLY A 23 16.70 -2.10 -25.12
N GLN A 24 16.85 -3.43 -25.15
CA GLN A 24 17.61 -4.11 -26.18
C GLN A 24 16.65 -4.92 -27.07
N LYS A 25 16.79 -4.72 -28.39
CA LYS A 25 16.12 -5.51 -29.43
C LYS A 25 16.55 -6.97 -29.32
N MET A 26 15.59 -7.88 -29.12
CA MET A 26 15.74 -9.29 -29.44
C MET A 26 14.72 -9.68 -30.51
N GLU A 27 15.21 -10.30 -31.57
CA GLU A 27 14.41 -10.91 -32.62
C GLU A 27 13.68 -12.13 -32.07
N ALA A 28 12.40 -12.27 -32.43
CA ALA A 28 11.50 -13.29 -31.91
C ALA A 28 11.83 -14.68 -32.45
N MET A 29 12.12 -15.63 -31.55
CA MET A 29 11.94 -17.06 -31.80
C MET A 29 10.68 -17.52 -31.10
N GLU A 30 9.73 -18.09 -31.84
CA GLU A 30 8.60 -18.84 -31.27
C GLU A 30 9.13 -20.13 -30.64
N ALA A 31 9.41 -20.09 -29.33
CA ALA A 31 9.64 -21.28 -28.53
C ALA A 31 8.31 -21.73 -27.92
N VAL A 32 7.94 -22.99 -28.16
CA VAL A 32 6.90 -23.68 -27.39
C VAL A 32 7.45 -23.88 -25.98
N ILE A 33 7.06 -23.00 -25.05
CA ILE A 33 7.42 -23.11 -23.63
C ILE A 33 6.55 -24.21 -23.01
N THR A 34 7.16 -25.33 -22.64
CA THR A 34 6.56 -26.29 -21.70
C THR A 34 6.89 -25.86 -20.28
N PRO A 35 5.93 -25.37 -19.47
CA PRO A 35 6.21 -24.98 -18.10
C PRO A 35 6.65 -26.20 -17.30
N SER A 36 7.79 -26.09 -16.62
CA SER A 36 8.23 -27.05 -15.61
C SER A 36 7.23 -27.00 -14.44
N THR A 37 6.24 -27.89 -14.45
CA THR A 37 5.16 -28.04 -13.45
C THR A 37 5.61 -28.64 -12.13
N ARG A 38 6.79 -28.24 -11.61
CA ARG A 38 7.19 -28.66 -10.27
C ARG A 38 6.44 -27.80 -9.25
N THR A 39 5.22 -28.20 -8.91
CA THR A 39 4.46 -27.57 -7.83
C THR A 39 5.25 -27.68 -6.54
N LEU A 40 5.69 -26.55 -6.01
CA LEU A 40 6.31 -26.50 -4.68
C LEU A 40 5.22 -26.82 -3.66
N VAL A 41 5.31 -28.00 -3.03
CA VAL A 41 4.45 -28.33 -1.89
C VAL A 41 4.97 -27.56 -0.68
N LEU A 42 4.26 -26.50 -0.32
CA LEU A 42 4.55 -25.76 0.90
C LEU A 42 4.13 -26.58 2.13
N PRO A 43 4.92 -26.56 3.22
CA PRO A 43 4.49 -27.19 4.45
C PRO A 43 3.24 -26.48 4.99
N GLU A 44 2.39 -27.21 5.70
CA GLU A 44 1.19 -26.66 6.34
C GLU A 44 1.55 -25.51 7.31
N ARG A 45 2.71 -25.63 7.96
CA ARG A 45 3.28 -24.64 8.86
C ARG A 45 4.76 -24.48 8.55
N VAL A 46 5.18 -23.25 8.24
CA VAL A 46 6.58 -22.92 7.97
C VAL A 46 7.32 -22.73 9.29
N GLU A 47 8.43 -23.43 9.46
CA GLU A 47 9.31 -23.33 10.62
C GLU A 47 10.67 -22.71 10.28
N LEU A 48 11.42 -22.26 11.30
CA LEU A 48 12.76 -21.70 11.11
C LEU A 48 13.71 -22.67 10.38
N ALA A 49 13.55 -23.98 10.60
CA ALA A 49 14.34 -25.02 9.94
C ALA A 49 14.05 -25.12 8.43
N ASP A 50 12.85 -24.76 7.99
CA ASP A 50 12.49 -24.77 6.58
C ASP A 50 13.19 -23.64 5.82
N LEU A 51 13.41 -22.49 6.47
CA LEU A 51 14.13 -21.34 5.88
C LEU A 51 15.59 -21.69 5.51
N ALA A 52 16.19 -22.68 6.18
CA ALA A 52 17.57 -23.11 5.91
C ALA A 52 17.70 -23.91 4.61
N ARG A 53 16.60 -24.53 4.14
CA ARG A 53 16.57 -25.36 2.92
C ARG A 53 16.33 -24.55 1.65
N ILE A 54 15.87 -23.32 1.81
CA ILE A 54 15.56 -22.43 0.70
C ILE A 54 16.85 -21.71 0.32
N SER A 55 17.37 -22.04 -0.86
CA SER A 55 18.42 -21.25 -1.51
C SER A 55 17.86 -19.85 -1.70
N ASP A 56 18.57 -18.86 -1.17
CA ASP A 56 18.17 -17.45 -1.28
C ASP A 56 17.94 -17.15 -2.77
N PRO A 57 16.68 -16.92 -3.19
CA PRO A 57 16.42 -16.49 -4.55
C PRO A 57 17.20 -15.19 -4.71
N GLY A 58 18.00 -15.05 -5.77
CA GLY A 58 19.20 -14.19 -5.84
C GLY A 58 19.01 -12.68 -5.63
N THR A 59 17.84 -12.24 -5.19
CA THR A 59 17.43 -10.85 -4.96
C THR A 59 16.88 -10.60 -3.54
N ASN A 60 16.71 -11.61 -2.67
CA ASN A 60 15.77 -11.54 -1.55
C ASN A 60 16.30 -11.80 -0.12
N ALA A 61 17.57 -11.46 0.16
CA ALA A 61 18.11 -11.53 1.52
C ALA A 61 17.26 -10.77 2.58
N GLY A 62 16.50 -9.75 2.15
CA GLY A 62 15.55 -9.02 2.99
C GLY A 62 14.34 -9.85 3.46
N SER A 63 13.70 -10.60 2.56
CA SER A 63 12.46 -11.34 2.89
C SER A 63 12.71 -12.48 3.85
N LYS A 64 13.85 -13.17 3.74
CA LYS A 64 14.25 -14.23 4.67
C LYS A 64 14.45 -13.71 6.09
N ASN A 65 15.09 -12.55 6.24
CA ASN A 65 15.26 -11.89 7.54
C ASN A 65 13.91 -11.47 8.12
N TYR A 66 13.05 -10.90 7.28
CA TYR A 66 11.71 -10.48 7.68
C TYR A 66 10.85 -11.66 8.15
N LEU A 67 10.80 -12.74 7.37
CA LEU A 67 10.06 -13.96 7.73
C LEU A 67 10.61 -14.63 8.99
N THR A 68 11.93 -14.62 9.19
CA THR A 68 12.56 -15.11 10.42
C THR A 68 12.02 -14.36 11.64
N GLU A 69 11.92 -13.04 11.56
CA GLU A 69 11.38 -12.22 12.65
C GLU A 69 9.87 -12.42 12.85
N LEU A 70 9.11 -12.62 11.76
CA LEU A 70 7.68 -12.96 11.86
C LEU A 70 7.43 -14.31 12.53
N ILE A 71 8.24 -15.34 12.24
CA ILE A 71 8.13 -16.65 12.89
C ILE A 71 8.43 -16.53 14.38
N LYS A 72 9.48 -15.79 14.77
CA LYS A 72 9.75 -15.49 16.18
C LYS A 72 8.58 -14.77 16.85
N LEU A 73 7.96 -13.82 16.15
CA LEU A 73 6.80 -13.09 16.66
C LEU A 73 5.58 -14.00 16.84
N ARG A 74 5.29 -14.87 15.87
CA ARG A 74 4.24 -15.91 15.95
C ARG A 74 4.45 -16.81 17.17
N ASP A 75 5.66 -17.32 17.35
CA ASP A 75 5.98 -18.24 18.44
C ASP A 75 5.89 -17.55 19.80
N LYS A 76 6.31 -16.27 19.88
CA LYS A 76 6.16 -15.43 21.07
C LYS A 76 4.70 -15.16 21.41
N ASP A 77 3.89 -14.81 20.41
CA ASP A 77 2.49 -14.39 20.61
C ASP A 77 1.53 -15.60 20.69
N GLY A 78 1.99 -16.82 20.35
CA GLY A 78 1.21 -18.05 20.39
C GLY A 78 0.08 -18.10 19.36
N ARG A 79 0.17 -17.30 18.30
CA ARG A 79 -0.89 -17.12 17.30
C ARG A 79 -0.29 -16.94 15.91
N ASP A 80 -0.93 -17.55 14.92
CA ASP A 80 -0.50 -17.43 13.53
C ASP A 80 -0.68 -16.00 12.97
N ASN A 81 0.17 -15.61 12.03
CA ASN A 81 0.29 -14.24 11.55
C ASN A 81 0.15 -14.20 10.01
N ALA A 82 -0.81 -13.45 9.49
CA ALA A 82 -1.10 -13.35 8.07
C ALA A 82 0.13 -12.98 7.23
N LEU A 83 1.02 -12.14 7.78
CA LEU A 83 2.23 -11.70 7.09
C LEU A 83 3.19 -12.86 6.78
N ILE A 84 3.18 -13.95 7.57
CA ILE A 84 3.98 -15.15 7.28
C ILE A 84 3.52 -15.78 5.97
N HIS A 85 2.21 -15.96 5.80
CA HIS A 85 1.65 -16.55 4.59
C HIS A 85 1.87 -15.69 3.36
N TYR A 86 1.83 -14.36 3.52
CA TYR A 86 2.12 -13.45 2.43
C TYR A 86 3.57 -13.58 1.97
N GLU A 87 4.54 -13.56 2.87
CA GLU A 87 5.95 -13.77 2.51
C GLU A 87 6.21 -15.15 1.89
N VAL A 88 5.62 -16.20 2.46
CA VAL A 88 5.73 -17.57 1.94
C VAL A 88 5.12 -17.70 0.55
N SER A 89 4.08 -16.92 0.25
CA SER A 89 3.48 -16.89 -1.09
C SER A 89 4.48 -16.44 -2.17
N GLY A 90 5.43 -15.57 -1.79
CA GLY A 90 6.53 -15.15 -2.66
C GLY A 90 7.52 -16.26 -2.97
N TRP A 91 7.70 -17.19 -2.04
CA TRP A 91 8.59 -18.34 -2.21
C TRP A 91 8.00 -19.43 -3.11
N ALA A 92 6.67 -19.47 -3.21
CA ALA A 92 6.00 -20.30 -4.20
C ALA A 92 6.22 -19.81 -5.64
N LEU A 93 6.66 -18.56 -5.84
CA LEU A 93 7.08 -18.04 -7.13
C LEU A 93 8.57 -18.33 -7.34
N SER A 94 8.92 -18.85 -8.51
CA SER A 94 10.33 -18.93 -8.90
C SER A 94 10.86 -17.53 -9.21
N ASP A 95 12.16 -17.28 -8.97
CA ASP A 95 12.85 -16.05 -9.41
C ASP A 95 12.56 -15.75 -10.89
N ASN A 96 12.51 -16.81 -11.70
CA ASN A 96 12.22 -16.70 -13.12
C ASN A 96 10.80 -16.20 -13.42
N ALA A 97 9.80 -16.54 -12.58
CA ALA A 97 8.41 -16.12 -12.78
C ALA A 97 8.19 -14.63 -12.47
N LEU A 98 9.07 -14.02 -11.66
CA LEU A 98 8.99 -12.61 -11.30
C LEU A 98 9.83 -11.72 -12.24
N PHE A 99 11.06 -12.14 -12.56
CA PHE A 99 12.05 -11.28 -13.25
C PHE A 99 12.79 -11.97 -14.39
N GLY A 100 12.52 -13.25 -14.64
CA GLY A 100 13.23 -14.04 -15.65
C GLY A 100 12.46 -14.20 -16.95
N LYS A 101 13.00 -15.08 -17.81
CA LYS A 101 12.40 -15.44 -19.11
C LYS A 101 11.02 -16.08 -18.99
N ASP A 102 10.68 -16.60 -17.82
CA ASP A 102 9.41 -17.27 -17.54
C ASP A 102 8.38 -16.31 -16.92
N GLY A 103 8.74 -15.05 -16.71
CA GLY A 103 7.85 -14.01 -16.17
C GLY A 103 6.91 -13.40 -17.20
N LEU A 104 6.10 -12.44 -16.76
CA LEU A 104 5.22 -11.68 -17.65
C LEU A 104 6.06 -10.81 -18.60
N ASP A 105 6.14 -11.19 -19.87
CA ASP A 105 6.68 -10.32 -20.92
C ASP A 105 5.87 -9.01 -21.02
N ASP A 106 6.46 -7.99 -21.67
CA ASP A 106 5.85 -6.64 -21.80
C ASP A 106 4.41 -6.68 -22.31
N LYS A 107 4.14 -7.49 -23.33
CA LYS A 107 2.80 -7.59 -23.92
C LYS A 107 1.85 -8.28 -22.94
N SER A 108 2.31 -9.23 -22.13
CA SER A 108 1.49 -9.86 -21.08
C SER A 108 1.20 -8.89 -19.93
N GLN A 109 2.13 -8.00 -19.60
CA GLN A 109 1.90 -6.91 -18.63
C GLN A 109 0.85 -5.91 -19.13
N ASP A 110 0.88 -5.54 -20.41
CA ASP A 110 -0.13 -4.69 -21.03
C ASP A 110 -1.51 -5.36 -21.03
N VAL A 111 -1.58 -6.65 -21.39
CA VAL A 111 -2.83 -7.43 -21.33
C VAL A 111 -3.36 -7.51 -19.90
N MET A 112 -2.50 -7.70 -18.90
CA MET A 112 -2.89 -7.67 -17.48
C MET A 112 -3.47 -6.31 -17.08
N LYS A 113 -2.80 -5.21 -17.43
CA LYS A 113 -3.28 -3.85 -17.15
C LYS A 113 -4.65 -3.60 -17.79
N ASN A 114 -4.81 -3.97 -19.06
CA ASN A 114 -6.07 -3.83 -19.79
C ASN A 114 -7.16 -4.70 -19.16
N THR A 115 -6.85 -5.94 -18.77
CA THR A 115 -7.80 -6.86 -18.13
C THR A 115 -8.33 -6.30 -16.81
N MET A 116 -7.47 -5.73 -15.97
CA MET A 116 -7.90 -5.11 -14.71
C MET A 116 -8.80 -3.88 -14.95
N ALA A 117 -8.43 -3.05 -15.93
CA ALA A 117 -9.12 -1.80 -16.24
C ALA A 117 -10.49 -2.02 -16.92
N GLN A 118 -10.55 -2.91 -17.90
CA GLN A 118 -11.68 -3.08 -18.83
C GLN A 118 -12.46 -4.38 -18.62
N GLY A 119 -11.97 -5.28 -17.76
CA GLY A 119 -12.54 -6.63 -17.62
C GLY A 119 -11.88 -7.64 -18.56
N TRP A 120 -12.30 -8.89 -18.45
CA TRP A 120 -11.76 -9.99 -19.25
C TRP A 120 -12.21 -9.90 -20.71
N ASN A 121 -11.27 -10.05 -21.64
CA ASN A 121 -11.53 -10.05 -23.08
C ASN A 121 -10.78 -11.19 -23.79
N ALA A 122 -10.83 -11.25 -25.12
CA ALA A 122 -10.18 -12.33 -25.88
C ALA A 122 -8.65 -12.38 -25.68
N GLU A 123 -7.99 -11.22 -25.58
CA GLU A 123 -6.54 -11.16 -25.35
C GLU A 123 -6.15 -11.60 -23.94
N SER A 124 -7.04 -11.41 -22.95
CA SER A 124 -6.83 -11.83 -21.56
C SER A 124 -6.55 -13.33 -21.42
N SER A 125 -6.99 -14.16 -22.37
CA SER A 125 -6.72 -15.60 -22.40
C SER A 125 -5.22 -15.95 -22.33
N ARG A 126 -4.36 -15.03 -22.78
CA ARG A 126 -2.90 -15.16 -22.66
C ARG A 126 -2.40 -15.21 -21.22
N LEU A 127 -3.19 -14.74 -20.26
CA LEU A 127 -2.85 -14.75 -18.85
C LEU A 127 -3.15 -16.09 -18.17
N LEU A 128 -3.88 -17.01 -18.83
CA LEU A 128 -4.28 -18.29 -18.22
C LEU A 128 -3.10 -19.15 -17.73
N PRO A 129 -1.99 -19.32 -18.49
CA PRO A 129 -0.85 -20.09 -18.01
C PRO A 129 -0.22 -19.49 -16.74
N PHE A 130 -0.23 -18.16 -16.62
CA PHE A 130 0.25 -17.47 -15.42
C PHE A 130 -0.73 -17.64 -14.26
N LEU A 131 -2.04 -17.60 -14.50
CA LEU A 131 -3.04 -17.88 -13.45
C LEU A 131 -2.90 -19.30 -12.89
N GLU A 132 -2.64 -20.28 -13.75
CA GLU A 132 -2.37 -21.66 -13.32
C GLU A 132 -1.08 -21.76 -12.49
N MET A 133 -0.01 -21.11 -12.95
CA MET A 133 1.27 -21.05 -12.25
C MET A 133 1.16 -20.44 -10.85
N TYR A 134 0.29 -19.45 -10.65
CA TYR A 134 0.15 -18.71 -9.39
C TYR A 134 -0.82 -19.37 -8.38
N GLN A 135 -1.43 -20.52 -8.67
CA GLN A 135 -2.47 -21.09 -7.80
C GLN A 135 -1.98 -21.40 -6.37
N SER A 136 -0.75 -21.92 -6.21
CA SER A 136 -0.17 -22.18 -4.88
C SER A 136 0.05 -20.88 -4.10
N THR A 137 0.58 -19.85 -4.76
CA THR A 137 0.74 -18.51 -4.22
C THR A 137 -0.60 -17.90 -3.80
N PHE A 138 -1.65 -18.05 -4.62
CA PHE A 138 -3.00 -17.58 -4.27
C PHE A 138 -3.57 -18.31 -3.06
N ALA A 139 -3.33 -19.62 -2.94
CA ALA A 139 -3.79 -20.40 -1.79
C ALA A 139 -3.18 -19.90 -0.48
N GLU A 140 -1.88 -19.57 -0.46
CA GLU A 140 -1.22 -19.00 0.72
C GLU A 140 -1.74 -17.59 1.05
N VAL A 141 -1.89 -16.72 0.05
CA VAL A 141 -2.46 -15.38 0.30
C VAL A 141 -3.89 -15.48 0.85
N ARG A 142 -4.71 -16.40 0.34
CA ARG A 142 -6.05 -16.66 0.89
C ARG A 142 -5.99 -17.18 2.32
N ARG A 143 -5.02 -18.06 2.66
CA ARG A 143 -4.80 -18.54 4.02
C ARG A 143 -4.46 -17.38 4.96
N GLY A 144 -3.53 -16.51 4.58
CA GLY A 144 -3.20 -15.30 5.34
C GLY A 144 -4.41 -14.37 5.52
N ALA A 145 -5.15 -14.09 4.45
CA ALA A 145 -6.32 -13.20 4.48
C ALA A 145 -7.50 -13.76 5.30
N ALA A 146 -7.56 -15.08 5.49
CA ALA A 146 -8.54 -15.73 6.37
C ALA A 146 -8.21 -15.54 7.86
N LEU A 147 -6.97 -15.19 8.20
CA LEU A 147 -6.59 -14.86 9.57
C LEU A 147 -7.10 -13.47 9.96
N ASP A 148 -7.39 -13.30 11.23
CA ASP A 148 -7.78 -12.05 11.86
C ASP A 148 -6.62 -11.39 12.63
N TYR A 149 -5.39 -11.85 12.35
CA TYR A 149 -4.15 -11.34 12.94
C TYR A 149 -3.09 -11.07 11.88
N ALA A 150 -2.70 -9.80 11.78
CA ALA A 150 -1.54 -9.37 11.03
C ALA A 150 -0.79 -8.36 11.90
N LYS A 151 0.42 -8.74 12.33
CA LYS A 151 1.25 -7.87 13.17
C LYS A 151 2.64 -7.82 12.60
N ASN A 152 3.06 -6.61 12.26
CA ASN A 152 4.39 -6.40 11.72
C ASN A 152 5.46 -6.44 12.81
N ILE A 153 6.72 -6.52 12.41
CA ILE A 153 7.85 -6.66 13.34
C ILE A 153 8.18 -5.36 14.11
N GLY A 154 7.53 -4.25 13.75
CA GLY A 154 7.72 -2.93 14.33
C GLY A 154 8.84 -2.12 13.67
N CYS A 155 8.96 -0.85 14.05
CA CYS A 155 9.91 0.12 13.48
C CYS A 155 11.09 0.44 14.41
N GLU A 156 11.26 -0.31 15.51
CA GLU A 156 12.21 0.01 16.59
C GLU A 156 13.68 -0.16 16.18
N ARG A 157 13.95 -0.78 15.03
CA ARG A 157 15.31 -0.97 14.49
C ARG A 157 15.70 0.10 13.46
N GLY A 158 14.82 1.08 13.20
CA GLY A 158 15.06 2.09 12.17
C GLY A 158 15.36 1.45 10.81
N MET A 159 16.33 1.96 10.06
CA MET A 159 16.77 1.43 8.76
C MET A 159 17.20 -0.06 8.78
N GLN A 160 17.46 -0.64 9.95
CA GLN A 160 17.77 -2.08 10.08
C GLN A 160 16.52 -2.95 10.26
N THR A 161 15.33 -2.35 10.26
CA THR A 161 14.05 -3.06 10.30
C THR A 161 13.90 -3.87 9.02
N PRO A 162 13.84 -5.21 9.08
CA PRO A 162 13.58 -5.99 7.87
C PRO A 162 12.19 -5.65 7.31
N THR A 163 12.06 -5.71 5.99
CA THR A 163 10.81 -5.37 5.30
C THR A 163 10.26 -6.55 4.53
N PRO A 164 8.93 -6.61 4.34
CA PRO A 164 8.31 -7.57 3.44
C PRO A 164 8.78 -7.35 1.98
N ASP A 165 8.65 -8.39 1.17
CA ASP A 165 8.81 -8.27 -0.29
C ASP A 165 7.58 -7.60 -0.92
N TYR A 166 7.55 -6.28 -0.83
CA TYR A 166 6.45 -5.45 -1.33
C TYR A 166 6.18 -5.64 -2.82
N LEU A 167 7.19 -5.95 -3.63
CA LEU A 167 7.06 -6.10 -5.07
C LEU A 167 6.30 -7.37 -5.41
N VAL A 168 6.66 -8.48 -4.76
CA VAL A 168 5.91 -9.73 -4.85
C VAL A 168 4.46 -9.52 -4.45
N MET A 169 4.19 -8.84 -3.33
CA MET A 169 2.80 -8.60 -2.87
C MET A 169 1.98 -7.83 -3.90
N GLN A 170 2.58 -6.84 -4.57
CA GLN A 170 1.90 -6.12 -5.65
C GLN A 170 1.60 -7.01 -6.85
N ILE A 171 2.55 -7.86 -7.25
CA ILE A 171 2.37 -8.75 -8.40
C ILE A 171 1.26 -9.77 -8.10
N VAL A 172 1.30 -10.40 -6.93
CA VAL A 172 0.27 -11.36 -6.51
C VAL A 172 -1.11 -10.70 -6.41
N ALA A 173 -1.19 -9.48 -5.87
CA ALA A 173 -2.44 -8.72 -5.82
C ALA A 173 -3.00 -8.42 -7.22
N LYS A 174 -2.16 -8.05 -8.19
CA LYS A 174 -2.58 -7.85 -9.59
C LYS A 174 -3.10 -9.16 -10.19
N MET A 175 -2.39 -10.26 -9.99
CA MET A 175 -2.77 -11.57 -10.54
C MET A 175 -4.06 -12.12 -9.91
N LEU A 176 -4.30 -11.91 -8.61
CA LEU A 176 -5.60 -12.19 -7.98
C LEU A 176 -6.73 -11.34 -8.57
N CYS A 177 -6.47 -10.06 -8.89
CA CYS A 177 -7.46 -9.20 -9.54
C CYS A 177 -7.79 -9.69 -10.96
N VAL A 178 -6.77 -10.13 -11.73
CA VAL A 178 -6.95 -10.77 -13.04
C VAL A 178 -7.77 -12.05 -12.92
N GLU A 179 -7.48 -12.91 -11.95
CA GLU A 179 -8.26 -14.12 -11.72
C GLU A 179 -9.72 -13.78 -11.34
N GLY A 180 -9.93 -12.72 -10.57
CA GLY A 180 -11.28 -12.22 -10.31
C GLY A 180 -12.03 -11.84 -11.59
N ARG A 181 -11.36 -11.12 -12.51
CA ARG A 181 -11.95 -10.78 -13.82
C ARG A 181 -12.21 -12.01 -14.69
N TYR A 182 -11.33 -13.01 -14.62
CA TYR A 182 -11.57 -14.30 -15.25
C TYR A 182 -12.83 -14.96 -14.69
N PHE A 183 -13.01 -15.01 -13.37
CA PHE A 183 -14.22 -15.56 -12.76
C PHE A 183 -15.49 -14.77 -13.12
N GLU A 184 -15.44 -13.44 -13.21
CA GLU A 184 -16.55 -12.64 -13.75
C GLU A 184 -16.95 -13.09 -15.17
N SER A 185 -15.97 -13.34 -16.05
CA SER A 185 -16.23 -13.81 -17.42
C SER A 185 -16.91 -15.18 -17.49
N GLN A 186 -16.73 -15.98 -16.43
CA GLN A 186 -17.34 -17.31 -16.29
C GLN A 186 -18.68 -17.27 -15.52
N GLY A 187 -19.17 -16.08 -15.14
CA GLY A 187 -20.36 -15.93 -14.29
C GLY A 187 -20.17 -16.39 -12.84
N LEU A 188 -18.91 -16.60 -12.40
CA LEU A 188 -18.56 -17.04 -11.05
C LEU A 188 -18.34 -15.84 -10.12
N TYR A 189 -19.33 -14.96 -10.03
CA TYR A 189 -19.23 -13.67 -9.34
C TYR A 189 -18.85 -13.76 -7.86
N ALA A 190 -19.32 -14.78 -7.14
CA ALA A 190 -18.96 -14.99 -5.73
C ALA A 190 -17.44 -15.27 -5.55
N LYS A 191 -16.83 -16.02 -6.48
CA LYS A 191 -15.37 -16.27 -6.47
C LYS A 191 -14.58 -15.02 -6.82
N ALA A 192 -15.08 -14.21 -7.77
CA ALA A 192 -14.48 -12.93 -8.09
C ALA A 192 -14.48 -11.99 -6.88
N LEU A 193 -15.60 -11.92 -6.16
CA LEU A 193 -15.73 -11.16 -4.93
C LEU A 193 -14.71 -11.63 -3.87
N ASP A 194 -14.55 -12.94 -3.68
CA ASP A 194 -13.58 -13.50 -2.73
C ASP A 194 -12.14 -13.05 -3.05
N ASN A 195 -11.75 -13.01 -4.33
CA ASN A 195 -10.44 -12.52 -4.75
C ASN A 195 -10.26 -11.03 -4.43
N TYR A 196 -11.26 -10.20 -4.68
CA TYR A 196 -11.18 -8.75 -4.40
C TYR A 196 -11.14 -8.45 -2.91
N LEU A 197 -11.95 -9.15 -2.10
CA LEU A 197 -11.90 -9.04 -0.65
C LEU A 197 -10.58 -9.58 -0.08
N THR A 198 -9.98 -10.61 -0.69
CA THR A 198 -8.65 -11.12 -0.34
C THR A 198 -7.57 -10.06 -0.58
N VAL A 199 -7.56 -9.42 -1.76
CA VAL A 199 -6.58 -8.36 -2.08
C VAL A 199 -6.74 -7.15 -1.16
N LEU A 200 -7.98 -6.78 -0.82
CA LEU A 200 -8.23 -5.73 0.16
C LEU A 200 -7.68 -6.06 1.54
N THR A 201 -7.85 -7.30 1.96
CA THR A 201 -7.37 -7.81 3.25
C THR A 201 -5.84 -7.81 3.30
N LEU A 202 -5.20 -8.36 2.27
CA LEU A 202 -3.75 -8.32 2.08
C LEU A 202 -3.22 -6.88 2.17
N GLY A 203 -3.81 -5.97 1.40
CA GLY A 203 -3.39 -4.57 1.42
C GLY A 203 -3.54 -3.94 2.80
N ARG A 204 -4.65 -4.20 3.51
CA ARG A 204 -4.86 -3.73 4.90
C ARG A 204 -3.79 -4.27 5.86
N ASP A 205 -3.39 -5.53 5.71
CA ASP A 205 -2.40 -6.19 6.57
C ASP A 205 -0.96 -5.71 6.33
N LEU A 206 -0.64 -5.31 5.09
CA LEU A 206 0.68 -4.73 4.75
C LEU A 206 0.89 -3.32 5.31
N GLY A 207 -0.18 -2.65 5.77
CA GLY A 207 -0.13 -1.30 6.35
C GLY A 207 -0.37 -1.30 7.86
N GLY A 208 -0.48 -0.12 8.44
CA GLY A 208 -0.86 0.07 9.85
C GLY A 208 0.10 0.95 10.66
N ALA A 209 -0.16 1.00 11.98
CA ALA A 209 0.51 1.90 12.93
C ALA A 209 1.97 1.56 13.20
N ASP A 210 2.34 0.29 13.08
CA ASP A 210 3.70 -0.19 13.31
C ASP A 210 4.44 -0.43 11.98
N GLN A 211 4.10 0.39 10.97
CA GLN A 211 4.71 0.35 9.65
C GLN A 211 5.31 1.69 9.25
N MET A 212 6.36 1.59 8.46
CA MET A 212 6.93 2.74 7.76
C MET A 212 5.93 3.29 6.74
N ILE A 213 6.14 4.54 6.36
CA ILE A 213 5.35 5.21 5.32
C ILE A 213 5.39 4.44 4.00
N ILE A 214 6.52 3.83 3.65
CA ILE A 214 6.65 3.01 2.45
C ILE A 214 5.74 1.79 2.47
N GLY A 215 5.64 1.08 3.62
CA GLY A 215 4.72 -0.04 3.77
C GLY A 215 3.26 0.38 3.61
N ASN A 216 2.91 1.54 4.15
CA ASN A 216 1.59 2.13 3.98
C ASN A 216 1.30 2.58 2.53
N PHE A 217 2.28 3.09 1.78
CA PHE A 217 2.11 3.37 0.35
C PHE A 217 1.85 2.10 -0.45
N ILE A 218 2.56 1.02 -0.16
CA ILE A 218 2.34 -0.27 -0.81
C ILE A 218 0.96 -0.82 -0.44
N SER A 219 0.57 -0.76 0.84
CA SER A 219 -0.77 -1.10 1.32
C SER A 219 -1.87 -0.36 0.55
N ILE A 220 -1.71 0.96 0.35
CA ILE A 220 -2.64 1.78 -0.41
C ILE A 220 -2.65 1.38 -1.89
N ALA A 221 -1.48 1.13 -2.48
CA ALA A 221 -1.36 0.69 -3.87
C ALA A 221 -2.08 -0.65 -4.10
N VAL A 222 -1.84 -1.64 -3.24
CA VAL A 222 -2.48 -2.97 -3.29
C VAL A 222 -3.99 -2.86 -3.19
N GLN A 223 -4.52 -2.07 -2.24
CA GLN A 223 -5.97 -1.86 -2.12
C GLN A 223 -6.54 -1.14 -3.36
N ASN A 224 -5.82 -0.16 -3.91
CA ASN A 224 -6.28 0.58 -5.09
C ASN A 224 -6.37 -0.29 -6.35
N LEU A 225 -5.56 -1.35 -6.49
CA LEU A 225 -5.64 -2.28 -7.63
C LEU A 225 -7.02 -2.92 -7.76
N THR A 226 -7.68 -3.21 -6.63
CA THR A 226 -8.97 -3.92 -6.61
C THR A 226 -10.19 -2.99 -6.55
N MET A 227 -10.03 -1.71 -6.20
CA MET A 227 -11.16 -0.78 -6.05
C MET A 227 -12.05 -0.67 -7.29
N LYS A 228 -11.46 -0.57 -8.49
CA LYS A 228 -12.26 -0.50 -9.72
C LYS A 228 -12.96 -1.83 -10.02
N PRO A 229 -12.26 -2.98 -10.10
CA PRO A 229 -12.92 -4.28 -10.28
C PRO A 229 -14.03 -4.56 -9.28
N LEU A 230 -13.79 -4.28 -8.00
CA LEU A 230 -14.80 -4.47 -6.96
C LEU A 230 -16.01 -3.55 -7.18
N SER A 231 -15.80 -2.26 -7.47
CA SER A 231 -16.89 -1.33 -7.78
C SER A 231 -17.72 -1.80 -8.97
N ASP A 232 -17.07 -2.24 -10.05
CA ASP A 232 -17.75 -2.75 -11.25
C ASP A 232 -18.59 -4.00 -10.90
N LEU A 233 -18.03 -4.93 -10.12
CA LEU A 233 -18.70 -6.17 -9.68
C LEU A 233 -19.92 -5.87 -8.81
N LEU A 234 -19.77 -4.98 -7.82
CA LEU A 234 -20.85 -4.56 -6.93
C LEU A 234 -21.98 -3.90 -7.75
N ALA A 235 -21.66 -2.93 -8.60
CA ALA A 235 -22.63 -2.19 -9.39
C ALA A 235 -23.26 -3.02 -10.54
N GLY A 236 -22.63 -4.13 -10.94
CA GLY A 236 -23.10 -4.98 -12.04
C GLY A 236 -24.49 -5.57 -11.81
N GLY A 237 -24.89 -5.78 -10.55
CA GLY A 237 -26.18 -6.38 -10.19
C GLY A 237 -26.22 -7.89 -10.37
N HIS A 238 -25.06 -8.53 -10.47
CA HIS A 238 -24.90 -9.98 -10.64
C HIS A 238 -24.73 -10.76 -9.32
N LEU A 239 -24.37 -10.07 -8.24
CA LEU A 239 -24.18 -10.68 -6.93
C LEU A 239 -25.52 -10.99 -6.26
N ALA A 240 -25.60 -12.14 -5.61
CA ALA A 240 -26.74 -12.51 -4.79
C ALA A 240 -26.75 -11.68 -3.48
N ARG A 241 -27.92 -11.62 -2.83
CA ARG A 241 -28.09 -10.92 -1.55
C ARG A 241 -27.05 -11.34 -0.48
N PRO A 242 -26.78 -12.65 -0.23
CA PRO A 242 -25.79 -13.05 0.78
C PRO A 242 -24.37 -12.55 0.46
N ASP A 243 -24.01 -12.49 -0.82
CA ASP A 243 -22.70 -11.99 -1.25
C ASP A 243 -22.55 -10.49 -1.01
N LEU A 244 -23.60 -9.72 -1.30
CA LEU A 244 -23.63 -8.27 -1.04
C LEU A 244 -23.59 -7.96 0.47
N GLU A 245 -24.32 -8.71 1.29
CA GLU A 245 -24.29 -8.58 2.76
C GLU A 245 -22.89 -8.90 3.31
N ARG A 246 -22.28 -9.98 2.80
CA ARG A 246 -20.90 -10.36 3.11
C ARG A 246 -19.89 -9.29 2.69
N ALA A 247 -20.01 -8.75 1.48
CA ALA A 247 -19.16 -7.67 0.99
C ALA A 247 -19.28 -6.43 1.89
N LEU A 248 -20.50 -5.96 2.16
CA LEU A 248 -20.74 -4.79 3.02
C LEU A 248 -20.16 -4.98 4.42
N SER A 249 -20.39 -6.14 5.04
CA SER A 249 -19.85 -6.48 6.35
C SER A 249 -18.32 -6.46 6.36
N ARG A 250 -17.69 -7.11 5.36
CA ARG A 250 -16.23 -7.18 5.25
C ARG A 250 -15.60 -5.81 4.98
N LEU A 251 -16.19 -4.99 4.11
CA LEU A 251 -15.70 -3.64 3.82
C LEU A 251 -15.75 -2.73 5.06
N LYS A 252 -16.81 -2.83 5.87
CA LYS A 252 -16.90 -2.11 7.15
C LYS A 252 -15.85 -2.60 8.15
N GLN A 253 -15.64 -3.91 8.25
CA GLN A 253 -14.60 -4.48 9.11
C GLN A 253 -13.21 -3.97 8.69
N LEU A 254 -12.89 -4.04 7.40
CA LEU A 254 -11.61 -3.59 6.86
C LEU A 254 -11.37 -2.10 7.11
N GLN A 255 -12.39 -1.26 6.92
CA GLN A 255 -12.33 0.16 7.27
C GLN A 255 -12.03 0.35 8.76
N LYS A 256 -12.77 -0.33 9.64
CA LYS A 256 -12.64 -0.21 11.10
C LYS A 256 -11.27 -0.67 11.61
N THR A 257 -10.72 -1.73 11.01
CA THR A 257 -9.41 -2.30 11.42
C THR A 257 -8.22 -1.70 10.68
N GLY A 258 -8.45 -0.81 9.71
CA GLY A 258 -7.39 -0.13 9.00
C GLY A 258 -6.76 0.95 9.87
N GLY A 259 -5.44 1.15 9.73
CA GLY A 259 -4.76 2.27 10.40
C GLY A 259 -5.21 3.63 9.85
N THR A 260 -5.17 4.64 10.71
CA THR A 260 -5.42 6.05 10.39
C THR A 260 -4.17 6.73 9.81
N THR A 261 -4.29 7.95 9.27
CA THR A 261 -3.10 8.74 8.89
C THR A 261 -2.19 9.00 10.09
N GLY A 262 -2.76 9.26 11.27
CA GLY A 262 -2.00 9.44 12.52
C GLY A 262 -1.16 8.22 12.88
N ASP A 263 -1.73 7.02 12.74
CA ASP A 263 -1.03 5.74 12.94
C ASP A 263 0.19 5.63 12.02
N ILE A 264 0.05 5.99 10.74
CA ILE A 264 1.15 5.95 9.76
C ILE A 264 2.27 6.91 10.17
N ILE A 265 1.93 8.14 10.59
CA ILE A 265 2.89 9.14 11.04
C ILE A 265 3.62 8.66 12.30
N GLN A 266 2.93 8.01 13.23
CA GLN A 266 3.54 7.46 14.43
C GLN A 266 4.52 6.32 14.12
N GLY A 267 4.16 5.41 13.21
CA GLY A 267 5.06 4.34 12.76
C GLY A 267 6.33 4.89 12.12
N GLU A 268 6.20 5.90 11.27
CA GLU A 268 7.33 6.61 10.67
C GLU A 268 8.16 7.37 11.70
N ALA A 269 7.53 7.99 12.70
CA ALA A 269 8.23 8.68 13.78
C ALA A 269 9.11 7.73 14.59
N LYS A 270 8.59 6.54 14.95
CA LYS A 270 9.37 5.49 15.63
C LYS A 270 10.56 5.05 14.77
N TYR A 271 10.34 4.88 13.47
CA TYR A 271 11.37 4.51 12.51
C TYR A 271 12.50 5.55 12.42
N CYS A 272 12.16 6.82 12.20
CA CYS A 272 13.13 7.90 12.10
C CYS A 272 13.89 8.07 13.43
N LYS A 273 13.18 8.10 14.56
CA LYS A 273 13.78 8.19 15.90
C LYS A 273 14.83 7.11 16.13
N SER A 274 14.48 5.86 15.87
CA SER A 274 15.38 4.72 16.06
C SER A 274 16.61 4.80 15.13
N THR A 275 16.41 5.23 13.89
CA THR A 275 17.49 5.45 12.91
C THR A 275 18.48 6.51 13.40
N TYR A 276 18.00 7.67 13.83
CA TYR A 276 18.87 8.76 14.27
C TYR A 276 19.54 8.48 15.62
N LEU A 277 18.88 7.75 16.53
CA LEU A 277 19.50 7.29 17.78
C LEU A 277 20.69 6.37 17.50
N ASN A 278 20.52 5.37 16.62
CA ASN A 278 21.61 4.46 16.24
C ASN A 278 22.76 5.23 15.58
N LEU A 279 22.44 6.12 14.63
CA LEU A 279 23.44 6.95 13.96
C LEU A 279 24.22 7.83 14.95
N ALA A 280 23.53 8.50 15.88
CA ALA A 280 24.17 9.34 16.90
C ALA A 280 25.15 8.53 17.76
N GLN A 281 24.73 7.34 18.21
CA GLN A 281 25.58 6.43 18.98
C GLN A 281 26.82 6.00 18.19
N LYS A 282 26.66 5.62 16.91
CA LYS A 282 27.76 5.17 16.05
C LYS A 282 28.74 6.30 15.70
N VAL A 283 28.23 7.50 15.46
CA VAL A 283 29.05 8.69 15.23
C VAL A 283 29.86 9.04 16.48
N LYS A 284 29.26 8.98 17.67
CA LYS A 284 29.98 9.19 18.93
C LYS A 284 31.12 8.18 19.11
N GLN A 285 30.85 6.89 18.87
CA GLN A 285 31.87 5.84 18.91
C GLN A 285 33.00 6.08 17.89
N ALA A 286 32.67 6.51 16.68
CA ALA A 286 33.64 6.87 15.65
C ALA A 286 34.55 8.03 16.10
N GLN A 287 33.99 9.07 16.72
CA GLN A 287 34.75 10.21 17.26
C GLN A 287 35.69 9.79 18.39
N GLU A 288 35.20 8.99 19.35
CA GLU A 288 36.00 8.47 20.45
C GLU A 288 37.16 7.59 19.94
N THR A 289 36.88 6.74 18.96
CA THR A 289 37.88 5.86 18.33
C THR A 289 38.93 6.68 17.56
N ALA A 290 38.52 7.69 16.80
CA ALA A 290 39.45 8.58 16.09
C ALA A 290 40.37 9.32 17.07
N ALA A 291 39.81 9.83 18.18
CA ALA A 291 40.57 10.54 19.21
C ALA A 291 41.55 9.64 19.97
N LYS A 292 41.15 8.40 20.28
CA LYS A 292 41.98 7.45 21.05
C LYS A 292 43.05 6.77 20.20
N ASP A 293 42.68 6.30 19.00
CA ASP A 293 43.52 5.43 18.18
C ASP A 293 44.22 6.18 17.04
N GLY A 294 43.98 7.49 16.88
CA GLY A 294 44.53 8.28 15.76
C GLY A 294 44.00 7.86 14.38
N LYS A 295 42.87 7.16 14.32
CA LYS A 295 42.26 6.69 13.07
C LYS A 295 41.61 7.84 12.30
N ASN A 296 41.50 7.68 10.98
CA ASN A 296 40.84 8.66 10.13
C ASN A 296 39.34 8.74 10.46
N LEU A 297 38.90 9.88 11.01
CA LEU A 297 37.52 10.11 11.40
C LEU A 297 36.54 9.97 10.22
N ASN A 298 36.90 10.43 9.02
CA ASN A 298 35.99 10.38 7.87
C ASN A 298 35.67 8.93 7.47
N GLU A 299 36.66 8.03 7.50
CA GLU A 299 36.43 6.61 7.23
C GLU A 299 35.57 5.95 8.30
N LEU A 300 35.78 6.31 9.58
CA LEU A 300 34.93 5.83 10.67
C LEU A 300 33.49 6.36 10.57
N LEU A 301 33.28 7.61 10.13
CA LEU A 301 31.95 8.17 9.90
C LEU A 301 31.23 7.50 8.73
N LYS A 302 31.93 7.21 7.62
CA LYS A 302 31.36 6.42 6.52
C LYS A 302 30.92 5.04 7.02
N GLN A 303 31.76 4.36 7.80
CA GLN A 303 31.40 3.07 8.38
C GLN A 303 30.19 3.18 9.32
N ALA A 304 30.14 4.21 10.18
CA ALA A 304 29.00 4.47 11.06
C ALA A 304 27.69 4.66 10.27
N THR A 305 27.72 5.41 9.18
CA THR A 305 26.55 5.60 8.31
C THR A 305 26.16 4.32 7.58
N LYS A 306 27.12 3.53 7.09
CA LYS A 306 26.85 2.23 6.46
C LYS A 306 26.16 1.25 7.39
N GLU A 307 26.63 1.17 8.64
CA GLU A 307 26.02 0.30 9.65
C GLU A 307 24.63 0.77 10.08
N SER A 308 24.42 2.09 10.17
CA SER A 308 23.17 2.67 10.68
C SER A 308 22.10 2.84 9.61
N LEU A 309 22.50 3.19 8.39
CA LEU A 309 21.64 3.57 7.26
C LEU A 309 21.69 2.54 6.11
N GLY A 310 22.61 1.58 6.14
CA GLY A 310 22.81 0.61 5.05
C GLY A 310 23.64 1.12 3.88
N TYR A 311 24.06 2.39 3.89
CA TYR A 311 24.90 2.99 2.84
C TYR A 311 25.88 4.02 3.42
N GLU A 312 27.00 4.22 2.73
CA GLU A 312 28.01 5.19 3.13
C GLU A 312 27.56 6.61 2.76
N LEU A 313 27.42 7.46 3.75
CA LEU A 313 27.09 8.88 3.59
C LEU A 313 28.21 9.73 4.20
N PRO A 314 28.91 10.57 3.42
CA PRO A 314 29.85 11.52 4.00
C PRO A 314 29.07 12.54 4.85
N LEU A 315 29.41 12.65 6.13
CA LEU A 315 28.84 13.64 7.04
C LEU A 315 29.80 14.82 7.19
N SER A 316 29.27 16.04 7.05
CA SER A 316 29.99 17.27 7.33
C SER A 316 30.16 17.49 8.84
N PRO A 317 31.11 18.35 9.27
CA PRO A 317 31.28 18.69 10.68
C PRO A 317 30.01 19.28 11.32
N ALA A 318 29.19 20.00 10.55
CA ALA A 318 27.94 20.56 11.04
C ALA A 318 26.88 19.47 11.29
N GLU A 319 26.80 18.44 10.44
CA GLU A 319 25.85 17.33 10.57
C GLU A 319 26.20 16.35 11.68
N VAL A 320 27.48 16.24 12.01
CA VAL A 320 27.98 15.43 13.13
C VAL A 320 27.71 16.10 14.48
N LYS A 321 27.62 17.43 14.50
CA LYS A 321 27.54 18.21 15.74
C LYS A 321 26.13 18.20 16.32
N ASN A 322 25.99 17.70 17.55
CA ASN A 322 24.72 17.61 18.29
C ASN A 322 23.68 16.69 17.63
N LEU A 323 24.09 15.54 17.07
CA LEU A 323 23.15 14.55 16.52
C LEU A 323 22.09 14.09 17.52
N ASP A 324 22.37 14.08 18.82
CA ASP A 324 21.38 13.76 19.86
C ASP A 324 20.15 14.69 19.79
N LYS A 325 20.35 15.96 19.43
CA LYS A 325 19.24 16.93 19.27
C LYS A 325 18.35 16.63 18.06
N VAL A 326 18.86 15.90 17.06
CA VAL A 326 18.09 15.53 15.87
C VAL A 326 16.92 14.64 16.28
N VAL A 327 17.16 13.72 17.22
CA VAL A 327 16.13 12.79 17.70
C VAL A 327 14.95 13.55 18.31
N ASP A 328 15.23 14.47 19.24
CA ASP A 328 14.22 15.29 19.89
C ASP A 328 13.45 16.15 18.88
N GLN A 329 14.18 16.77 17.93
CA GLN A 329 13.58 17.60 16.88
C GLN A 329 12.68 16.81 15.93
N VAL A 330 13.11 15.61 15.53
CA VAL A 330 12.31 14.71 14.68
C VAL A 330 11.04 14.29 15.41
N GLU A 331 11.13 13.88 16.67
CA GLU A 331 9.97 13.50 17.47
C GLU A 331 8.98 14.66 17.64
N GLU A 332 9.48 15.87 17.91
CA GLU A 332 8.65 17.06 18.05
C GLU A 332 7.96 17.45 16.72
N ASN A 333 8.68 17.35 15.60
CA ASN A 333 8.13 17.63 14.27
C ASN A 333 7.05 16.59 13.90
N MET A 334 7.32 15.30 14.11
CA MET A 334 6.37 14.23 13.82
C MET A 334 5.11 14.32 14.68
N LYS A 335 5.24 14.68 15.96
CA LYS A 335 4.08 14.91 16.84
C LYS A 335 3.18 16.03 16.32
N MET A 336 3.77 17.13 15.86
CA MET A 336 3.02 18.24 15.26
C MET A 336 2.30 17.81 13.98
N ILE A 337 2.95 17.01 13.13
CA ILE A 337 2.36 16.49 11.90
C ILE A 337 1.20 15.53 12.22
N ALA A 338 1.37 14.64 13.20
CA ALA A 338 0.30 13.75 13.68
C ALA A 338 -0.91 14.53 14.21
N GLN A 339 -0.67 15.56 15.03
CA GLN A 339 -1.74 16.44 15.53
C GLN A 339 -2.47 17.19 14.43
N ALA A 340 -1.79 17.57 13.35
CA ALA A 340 -2.44 18.16 12.18
C ALA A 340 -3.31 17.12 11.46
N ALA A 341 -2.83 15.88 11.33
CA ALA A 341 -3.56 14.76 10.71
C ALA A 341 -4.77 14.27 11.51
N ASP A 342 -4.85 14.57 12.82
CA ASP A 342 -6.04 14.29 13.65
C ASP A 342 -7.23 15.21 13.30
N LYS A 343 -6.97 16.35 12.63
CA LYS A 343 -8.05 17.23 12.17
C LYS A 343 -8.66 16.69 10.87
N PRO A 344 -9.99 16.73 10.70
CA PRO A 344 -10.61 16.33 9.46
C PRO A 344 -10.05 17.12 8.26
N PHE A 345 -9.71 16.43 7.18
CA PHE A 345 -9.05 17.03 6.01
C PHE A 345 -9.80 18.25 5.45
N TYR A 346 -11.13 18.21 5.43
CA TYR A 346 -11.97 19.30 4.94
C TYR A 346 -11.82 20.59 5.77
N GLU A 347 -11.48 20.52 7.06
CA GLU A 347 -11.29 21.67 7.95
C GLU A 347 -9.87 22.26 7.92
N ARG A 348 -8.93 21.57 7.25
CA ARG A 348 -7.51 21.94 7.27
C ARG A 348 -7.15 23.02 6.26
N ASP A 349 -6.24 23.89 6.69
CA ASP A 349 -5.55 24.91 5.90
C ASP A 349 -4.08 24.50 5.74
N PHE A 350 -3.80 23.77 4.65
CA PHE A 350 -2.48 23.21 4.40
C PHE A 350 -1.41 24.28 4.18
N GLU A 351 -1.76 25.43 3.59
CA GLU A 351 -0.78 26.51 3.37
C GLU A 351 -0.30 27.06 4.70
N LYS A 352 -1.24 27.31 5.63
CA LYS A 352 -0.92 27.75 6.98
C LYS A 352 -0.11 26.71 7.74
N GLU A 353 -0.51 25.44 7.70
CA GLU A 353 0.21 24.35 8.38
C GLU A 353 1.64 24.18 7.85
N ILE A 354 1.84 24.22 6.52
CA ILE A 354 3.17 24.18 5.90
C ILE A 354 3.99 25.39 6.34
N PHE A 355 3.40 26.58 6.38
CA PHE A 355 4.08 27.79 6.83
C PHE A 355 4.52 27.68 8.30
N GLU A 356 3.63 27.26 9.20
CA GLU A 356 3.92 27.06 10.63
C GLU A 356 5.03 26.03 10.84
N MET A 357 4.97 24.90 10.12
CA MET A 357 6.02 23.88 10.13
C MET A 357 7.36 24.45 9.65
N GLN A 358 7.38 25.19 8.54
CA GLN A 358 8.59 25.84 8.05
C GLN A 358 9.18 26.83 9.05
N GLN A 359 8.35 27.62 9.75
CA GLN A 359 8.84 28.53 10.80
C GLN A 359 9.47 27.74 11.95
N LYS A 360 8.83 26.66 12.39
CA LYS A 360 9.32 25.81 13.47
C LYS A 360 10.64 25.12 13.13
N MET A 361 10.83 24.76 11.85
CA MET A 361 12.06 24.13 11.36
C MET A 361 13.23 25.12 11.21
N LYS A 362 12.99 26.44 11.23
CA LYS A 362 14.08 27.43 11.16
C LYS A 362 15.00 27.29 12.37
N GLY A 363 16.28 27.07 12.11
CA GLY A 363 17.29 26.92 13.16
C GLY A 363 17.39 25.53 13.77
N GLN A 364 16.57 24.57 13.30
CA GLN A 364 16.77 23.16 13.63
C GLN A 364 18.03 22.60 12.94
N HIS A 365 18.45 21.41 13.38
CA HIS A 365 19.60 20.73 12.82
C HIS A 365 19.32 20.30 11.36
N PRO A 366 20.26 20.43 10.41
CA PRO A 366 20.02 20.08 9.00
C PRO A 366 19.46 18.67 8.78
N MET A 367 19.94 17.69 9.57
CA MET A 367 19.46 16.30 9.48
C MET A 367 18.00 16.12 9.93
N SER A 368 17.46 16.97 10.83
CA SER A 368 16.05 16.86 11.22
C SER A 368 15.11 17.30 10.08
N ALA A 369 15.58 18.14 9.16
CA ALA A 369 14.81 18.57 8.00
C ALA A 369 14.76 17.51 6.89
N ILE A 370 15.80 16.68 6.75
CA ILE A 370 15.85 15.57 5.80
C ILE A 370 14.95 14.41 6.26
N ALA A 371 14.71 14.31 7.57
CA ALA A 371 13.94 13.26 8.22
C ALA A 371 12.42 13.34 8.05
N LEU A 372 11.88 14.35 7.35
CA LEU A 372 10.45 14.55 7.20
C LEU A 372 9.98 14.12 5.80
N PRO A 373 9.32 12.95 5.68
CA PRO A 373 8.63 12.56 4.46
C PRO A 373 7.56 13.55 4.02
N ASN A 374 7.12 13.39 2.77
CA ASN A 374 5.94 14.10 2.27
C ASN A 374 4.65 13.46 2.83
N PHE A 375 4.30 13.80 4.07
CA PHE A 375 3.09 13.27 4.73
C PHE A 375 1.80 13.74 4.08
N HIS A 376 1.80 14.90 3.42
CA HIS A 376 0.63 15.39 2.70
C HIS A 376 0.25 14.45 1.55
N GLU A 377 1.23 14.00 0.75
CA GLU A 377 1.00 12.98 -0.28
C GLU A 377 0.44 11.67 0.31
N CYS A 378 1.01 11.23 1.44
CA CYS A 378 0.58 10.01 2.11
C CYS A 378 -0.87 10.10 2.59
N GLU A 379 -1.22 11.20 3.25
CA GLU A 379 -2.57 11.48 3.71
C GLU A 379 -3.56 11.52 2.55
N VAL A 380 -3.28 12.26 1.49
CA VAL A 380 -4.20 12.36 0.34
C VAL A 380 -4.43 10.98 -0.29
N ARG A 381 -3.37 10.19 -0.51
CA ARG A 381 -3.51 8.81 -1.01
C ARG A 381 -4.32 7.93 -0.08
N HIS A 382 -4.12 8.07 1.23
CA HIS A 382 -4.88 7.35 2.24
C HIS A 382 -6.36 7.72 2.15
N LEU A 383 -6.70 9.01 2.08
CA LEU A 383 -8.08 9.50 2.00
C LEU A 383 -8.76 9.14 0.69
N ILE A 384 -8.05 9.11 -0.44
CA ILE A 384 -8.58 8.58 -1.71
C ILE A 384 -8.97 7.12 -1.54
N LYS A 385 -8.07 6.31 -0.97
CA LYS A 385 -8.36 4.90 -0.70
C LYS A 385 -9.57 4.75 0.23
N THR A 386 -9.66 5.57 1.28
CA THR A 386 -10.78 5.57 2.23
C THR A 386 -12.08 5.97 1.54
N SER A 387 -12.09 7.02 0.71
CA SER A 387 -13.25 7.45 -0.08
C SER A 387 -13.75 6.33 -1.00
N LYS A 388 -12.84 5.62 -1.67
CA LYS A 388 -13.19 4.45 -2.51
C LYS A 388 -13.79 3.29 -1.71
N MET A 389 -13.23 3.01 -0.53
CA MET A 389 -13.77 1.98 0.37
C MET A 389 -15.19 2.33 0.83
N LEU A 390 -15.44 3.59 1.22
CA LEU A 390 -16.75 4.08 1.64
C LEU A 390 -17.76 4.04 0.49
N ALA A 391 -17.34 4.42 -0.72
CA ALA A 391 -18.16 4.31 -1.91
C ALA A 391 -18.54 2.86 -2.20
N ALA A 392 -17.61 1.91 -2.10
CA ALA A 392 -17.91 0.47 -2.26
C ALA A 392 -18.94 -0.03 -1.24
N GLN A 393 -18.88 0.43 0.02
CA GLN A 393 -19.91 0.12 1.02
C GLN A 393 -21.28 0.67 0.61
N LEU A 394 -21.33 1.92 0.16
CA LEU A 394 -22.57 2.53 -0.33
C LEU A 394 -23.13 1.77 -1.55
N GLN A 395 -22.28 1.38 -2.51
CA GLN A 395 -22.69 0.58 -3.68
C GLN A 395 -23.30 -0.76 -3.27
N ALA A 396 -22.68 -1.50 -2.35
CA ALA A 396 -23.24 -2.76 -1.84
C ALA A 396 -24.61 -2.55 -1.18
N ALA A 397 -24.77 -1.52 -0.36
CA ALA A 397 -26.05 -1.18 0.28
C ALA A 397 -27.12 -0.71 -0.73
N LEU A 398 -26.73 0.04 -1.76
CA LEU A 398 -27.61 0.46 -2.87
C LEU A 398 -28.13 -0.74 -3.65
N GLU A 399 -27.29 -1.73 -3.95
CA GLU A 399 -27.74 -2.98 -4.59
C GLU A 399 -28.67 -3.79 -3.69
N LEU A 400 -28.38 -3.90 -2.40
CA LEU A 400 -29.29 -4.55 -1.45
C LEU A 400 -30.66 -3.87 -1.42
N ALA A 401 -30.68 -2.53 -1.37
CA ALA A 401 -31.93 -1.77 -1.45
C ALA A 401 -32.67 -1.98 -2.78
N ARG A 402 -31.94 -2.06 -3.90
CA ARG A 402 -32.52 -2.36 -5.23
C ARG A 402 -33.12 -3.75 -5.29
N LEU A 403 -32.44 -4.77 -4.77
CA LEU A 403 -32.97 -6.14 -4.73
C LEU A 403 -34.26 -6.24 -3.92
N GLU A 404 -34.43 -5.40 -2.89
CA GLU A 404 -35.64 -5.38 -2.07
C GLU A 404 -36.80 -4.59 -2.67
N LYS A 405 -36.51 -3.42 -3.25
CA LYS A 405 -37.54 -2.48 -3.74
C LYS A 405 -37.78 -2.56 -5.26
N GLY A 406 -36.93 -3.26 -5.99
CA GLY A 406 -36.89 -3.26 -7.46
C GLY A 406 -36.32 -1.98 -8.08
N ARG A 407 -35.91 -0.99 -7.29
CA ARG A 407 -35.35 0.30 -7.71
C ARG A 407 -34.31 0.81 -6.72
N TYR A 408 -33.37 1.64 -7.17
CA TYR A 408 -32.48 2.36 -6.26
C TYR A 408 -33.26 3.41 -5.43
N PRO A 409 -32.83 3.72 -4.19
CA PRO A 409 -33.46 4.77 -3.37
C PRO A 409 -33.33 6.16 -4.02
N GLU A 410 -34.24 7.09 -3.76
CA GLU A 410 -34.18 8.44 -4.34
C GLU A 410 -33.08 9.28 -3.69
N LYS A 411 -32.70 8.93 -2.46
CA LYS A 411 -31.65 9.59 -1.67
C LYS A 411 -30.89 8.59 -0.82
N LEU A 412 -29.60 8.85 -0.55
CA LEU A 412 -28.76 8.00 0.31
C LEU A 412 -29.34 7.82 1.73
N GLY A 413 -30.09 8.82 2.22
CA GLY A 413 -30.78 8.77 3.53
C GLY A 413 -31.66 7.54 3.75
N GLU A 414 -32.20 6.94 2.68
CA GLU A 414 -33.03 5.74 2.78
C GLU A 414 -32.25 4.45 3.11
N LEU A 415 -30.92 4.48 3.06
CA LEU A 415 -30.08 3.34 3.44
C LEU A 415 -29.94 3.20 4.96
N ALA A 416 -30.21 4.25 5.72
CA ALA A 416 -30.21 4.26 7.18
C ALA A 416 -31.64 4.11 7.74
N PRO A 417 -31.82 3.46 8.91
CA PRO A 417 -30.79 2.83 9.74
C PRO A 417 -30.42 1.40 9.29
N LYS A 418 -31.10 0.85 8.28
CA LYS A 418 -31.06 -0.58 7.96
C LYS A 418 -29.67 -1.09 7.59
N TYR A 419 -28.97 -0.37 6.71
CA TYR A 419 -27.64 -0.77 6.24
C TYR A 419 -26.53 0.00 6.95
N PHE A 420 -26.84 1.14 7.56
CA PHE A 420 -25.88 1.99 8.27
C PHE A 420 -26.56 2.65 9.47
N ASP A 421 -25.87 2.68 10.61
CA ASP A 421 -26.31 3.50 11.76
C ASP A 421 -26.24 4.99 11.41
N VAL A 422 -25.13 5.39 10.78
CA VAL A 422 -24.88 6.73 10.23
C VAL A 422 -24.27 6.57 8.84
N LEU A 423 -24.74 7.36 7.88
CA LEU A 423 -24.18 7.32 6.52
C LEU A 423 -22.71 7.77 6.53
N PRO A 424 -21.84 7.12 5.73
CA PRO A 424 -20.50 7.61 5.50
C PRO A 424 -20.48 9.04 4.93
N ILE A 425 -19.59 9.86 5.46
CA ILE A 425 -19.26 11.17 4.91
C ILE A 425 -18.06 11.07 3.98
N ASP A 426 -18.02 11.94 2.97
CA ASP A 426 -16.87 12.11 2.09
C ASP A 426 -15.70 12.75 2.88
N PRO A 427 -14.54 12.07 2.99
CA PRO A 427 -13.42 12.57 3.79
C PRO A 427 -12.86 13.92 3.30
N PHE A 428 -13.10 14.29 2.04
CA PHE A 428 -12.54 15.52 1.47
C PHE A 428 -13.40 16.76 1.67
N SER A 429 -14.73 16.59 1.72
CA SER A 429 -15.67 17.70 1.82
C SER A 429 -16.37 17.80 3.18
N GLY A 430 -16.37 16.72 3.98
CA GLY A 430 -17.13 16.63 5.22
C GLY A 430 -18.64 16.49 5.04
N ASN A 431 -19.11 16.49 3.79
CA ASN A 431 -20.51 16.29 3.42
C ASN A 431 -20.78 14.84 3.02
N GLY A 432 -22.04 14.50 2.76
CA GLY A 432 -22.36 13.21 2.12
C GLY A 432 -21.82 13.13 0.69
N PHE A 433 -21.59 11.91 0.19
CA PHE A 433 -21.27 11.69 -1.22
C PHE A 433 -22.36 12.25 -2.13
N LEU A 434 -21.97 12.84 -3.26
CA LEU A 434 -22.92 13.27 -4.28
C LEU A 434 -23.55 12.02 -4.91
N TYR A 435 -24.88 11.96 -4.88
CA TYR A 435 -25.65 10.83 -5.35
C TYR A 435 -26.79 11.31 -6.24
N THR A 436 -26.87 10.73 -7.43
CA THR A 436 -27.96 10.98 -8.38
C THR A 436 -28.47 9.66 -8.94
N VAL A 437 -29.77 9.58 -9.19
CA VAL A 437 -30.43 8.41 -9.78
C VAL A 437 -31.03 8.82 -11.11
N THR A 438 -31.00 7.92 -12.09
CA THR A 438 -31.67 8.14 -13.38
C THR A 438 -33.19 8.22 -13.20
N ALA A 439 -33.87 8.88 -14.14
CA ALA A 439 -35.32 9.06 -14.08
C ALA A 439 -36.10 7.73 -14.02
N ASP A 440 -35.54 6.64 -14.55
CA ASP A 440 -36.13 5.30 -14.51
C ASP A 440 -35.80 4.50 -13.23
N GLY A 441 -34.96 5.03 -12.34
CA GLY A 441 -34.58 4.39 -11.09
C GLY A 441 -33.63 3.20 -11.24
N LYS A 442 -33.05 2.96 -12.44
CA LYS A 442 -32.26 1.76 -12.77
C LYS A 442 -30.75 1.97 -12.82
N SER A 443 -30.28 3.20 -12.77
CA SER A 443 -28.86 3.56 -12.73
C SER A 443 -28.62 4.70 -11.73
N TYR A 444 -27.38 4.87 -11.29
CA TYR A 444 -27.01 5.93 -10.35
C TYR A 444 -25.55 6.36 -10.53
N SER A 445 -25.29 7.63 -10.22
CA SER A 445 -23.92 8.15 -10.04
C SER A 445 -23.64 8.34 -8.56
N LEU A 446 -22.41 8.01 -8.14
CA LEU A 446 -21.92 8.26 -6.79
C LEU A 446 -20.54 8.93 -6.91
N THR A 447 -20.31 10.02 -6.19
CA THR A 447 -19.12 10.85 -6.41
C THR A 447 -18.62 11.49 -5.11
N SER A 448 -17.30 11.50 -4.92
CA SER A 448 -16.58 12.27 -3.89
C SER A 448 -15.90 13.46 -4.56
N THR A 449 -15.82 14.60 -3.86
CA THR A 449 -15.21 15.84 -4.41
C THR A 449 -13.73 15.66 -4.73
N GLY A 450 -13.07 14.69 -4.08
CA GLY A 450 -11.62 14.54 -4.21
C GLY A 450 -10.82 15.65 -3.50
N PRO A 451 -9.48 15.62 -3.63
CA PRO A 451 -8.57 16.41 -2.80
C PRO A 451 -8.63 17.93 -3.00
N ASP A 452 -9.14 18.41 -4.14
CA ASP A 452 -9.30 19.84 -4.42
C ASP A 452 -10.48 20.48 -3.65
N LYS A 453 -11.30 19.65 -2.98
CA LYS A 453 -12.50 20.03 -2.21
C LYS A 453 -13.57 20.72 -3.06
N THR A 454 -13.52 20.59 -4.39
CA THR A 454 -14.46 21.24 -5.31
C THR A 454 -14.99 20.26 -6.34
N PHE A 455 -16.29 20.26 -6.57
CA PHE A 455 -16.84 19.48 -7.69
C PHE A 455 -16.36 20.08 -9.02
N GLY A 456 -15.62 19.29 -9.77
CA GLY A 456 -15.13 19.67 -11.10
C GLY A 456 -16.26 19.70 -12.15
N PRO A 457 -15.98 20.21 -13.36
CA PRO A 457 -16.88 19.97 -14.49
C PRO A 457 -17.03 18.46 -14.72
N ALA A 458 -18.23 18.03 -15.10
CA ALA A 458 -18.56 16.63 -15.29
C ALA A 458 -17.54 15.92 -16.20
N GLY A 459 -16.91 14.86 -15.69
CA GLY A 459 -15.98 14.02 -16.44
C GLY A 459 -14.49 14.24 -16.14
N VAL A 460 -14.13 15.20 -15.30
CA VAL A 460 -12.74 15.31 -14.80
C VAL A 460 -12.57 14.36 -13.61
N SER A 461 -11.78 13.31 -13.81
CA SER A 461 -11.42 12.36 -12.75
C SER A 461 -10.10 12.75 -12.12
N TYR A 462 -10.00 12.60 -10.80
CA TYR A 462 -8.74 12.69 -10.08
C TYR A 462 -7.67 11.76 -10.71
N ASP A 463 -6.46 12.30 -10.89
CA ASP A 463 -5.28 11.58 -11.38
C ASP A 463 -4.06 11.93 -10.51
N ALA A 464 -3.54 10.94 -9.78
CA ALA A 464 -2.40 11.11 -8.89
C ALA A 464 -1.09 11.47 -9.63
N THR A 465 -1.01 11.25 -10.95
CA THR A 465 0.17 11.64 -11.74
C THR A 465 0.27 13.15 -11.95
N ASN A 466 -0.83 13.88 -11.77
CA ASN A 466 -0.90 15.34 -11.87
C ASN A 466 -0.63 16.05 -10.51
N GLY A 467 -0.22 15.30 -9.49
CA GLY A 467 0.06 15.81 -8.15
C GLY A 467 -0.97 15.37 -7.10
N SER A 468 -0.61 15.54 -5.82
CA SER A 468 -1.39 15.06 -4.67
C SER A 468 -2.80 15.64 -4.67
N CYS A 469 -2.88 16.96 -4.82
CA CYS A 469 -4.13 17.72 -4.88
C CYS A 469 -4.53 18.05 -6.32
N SER A 470 -4.34 17.12 -7.25
CA SER A 470 -4.82 17.32 -8.61
C SER A 470 -6.33 17.49 -8.63
N ALA A 471 -6.81 18.32 -9.55
CA ALA A 471 -8.22 18.59 -9.69
C ALA A 471 -8.98 17.34 -10.16
N GLY A 472 -10.24 17.24 -9.76
CA GLY A 472 -11.17 16.24 -10.29
C GLY A 472 -11.80 15.36 -9.23
N ASP A 473 -12.95 14.83 -9.61
CA ASP A 473 -13.77 14.03 -8.73
C ASP A 473 -13.26 12.59 -8.65
N VAL A 474 -13.59 11.90 -7.55
CA VAL A 474 -13.45 10.44 -7.48
C VAL A 474 -14.79 9.82 -7.81
N LEU A 475 -14.86 9.19 -8.99
CA LEU A 475 -16.10 8.73 -9.61
C LEU A 475 -16.39 7.26 -9.30
N PHE A 476 -17.65 6.96 -8.98
CA PHE A 476 -18.18 5.62 -8.69
C PHE A 476 -19.57 5.43 -9.31
N GLY A 477 -20.05 4.18 -9.31
CA GLY A 477 -21.44 3.87 -9.62
C GLY A 477 -21.68 3.22 -10.98
N LYS A 478 -22.96 2.96 -11.23
CA LYS A 478 -23.48 2.27 -12.42
C LYS A 478 -23.95 3.31 -13.42
N ARG A 479 -23.12 3.60 -14.44
CA ARG A 479 -23.49 4.50 -15.54
C ARG A 479 -24.42 3.80 -16.52
#